data_AF-A0A3D2VL10-F1
#
_entry.id   AF-A0A3D2VL10-F1
#
_cell.length_a   1.000
_cell.length_b   1.000
_cell.length_c   1.000
_cell.angle_alpha   90.00
_cell.angle_beta   90.00
_cell.angle_gamma   90.00
#
_symmetry.space_group_name_H-M   'P 1'
#
loop_
_entity.id
_entity.type
_entity.pdbx_description
1 polymer ?
#
loop_
_entity_poly.entity_id
_entity_poly.type
_entity_poly.pdbx_seq_one_letter_code
_entity_poly.pdbx_strand_id
1 'polypeptide(L)'
;CMQSMAELGVTAVIELPPAGTLTGLIKRALPGVETVALKTPEDLEAARDLVARHGTASPLDTSPTWRMLVAPAKGTFERGAADEGAMLSAGEQVGVVRTLRDEQVVSAPHGGTIIEWLVEDGDPVAPGQPLVRLHPEAVH
;
A
#
# COMPACT_ATOMS: atom_id res chain seq x y z
N CYS A 1 -1.41 -21.70 -21.81
CA CYS A 1 -0.78 -20.40 -21.51
C CYS A 1 -1.16 -19.34 -22.56
N MET A 2 -0.59 -19.33 -23.78
CA MET A 2 -0.93 -18.31 -24.81
C MET A 2 -2.41 -18.34 -25.22
N GLN A 3 -2.95 -19.54 -25.49
CA GLN A 3 -4.39 -19.69 -25.78
C GLN A 3 -5.26 -19.17 -24.62
N SER A 4 -4.89 -19.48 -23.38
CA SER A 4 -5.56 -18.98 -22.18
C SER A 4 -5.50 -17.45 -22.07
N MET A 5 -4.38 -16.82 -22.43
CA MET A 5 -4.27 -15.36 -22.49
C MET A 5 -5.21 -14.76 -23.53
N ALA A 6 -5.37 -15.42 -24.69
CA ALA A 6 -6.33 -15.02 -25.71
C ALA A 6 -7.78 -15.12 -25.19
N GLU A 7 -8.13 -16.25 -24.57
CA GLU A 7 -9.45 -16.51 -24.01
C GLU A 7 -9.82 -15.52 -22.90
N LEU A 8 -8.83 -15.07 -22.11
CA LEU A 8 -9.00 -14.04 -21.09
C LEU A 8 -9.08 -12.61 -21.66
N GLY A 9 -8.92 -12.42 -22.97
CA GLY A 9 -9.00 -11.11 -23.61
C GLY A 9 -7.83 -10.18 -23.25
N VAL A 10 -6.64 -10.72 -23.00
CA VAL A 10 -5.45 -9.92 -22.74
C VAL A 10 -5.18 -8.98 -23.93
N THR A 11 -5.16 -7.67 -23.68
CA THR A 11 -4.94 -6.67 -24.73
C THR A 11 -3.50 -6.20 -24.81
N ALA A 12 -2.72 -6.36 -23.74
CA ALA A 12 -1.33 -5.94 -23.66
C ALA A 12 -0.51 -6.77 -22.67
N VAL A 13 0.80 -6.89 -22.90
CA VAL A 13 1.74 -7.58 -22.00
C VAL A 13 3.03 -6.78 -21.80
N ILE A 14 3.50 -6.72 -20.56
CA ILE A 14 4.84 -6.21 -20.22
C ILE A 14 5.70 -7.39 -19.77
N GLU A 15 6.83 -7.61 -20.42
CA GLU A 15 7.83 -8.61 -20.03
C GLU A 15 8.94 -7.93 -19.23
N LEU A 16 9.20 -8.41 -18.00
CA LEU A 16 10.23 -7.88 -17.11
C LEU A 16 11.63 -8.42 -17.44
N PRO A 17 12.72 -7.73 -17.02
CA PRO A 17 14.08 -8.21 -17.24
C PRO A 17 14.34 -9.59 -16.60
N PRO A 18 15.07 -10.49 -17.28
CA PRO A 18 15.55 -10.38 -18.66
C PRO A 18 14.39 -10.53 -19.67
N ALA A 19 14.25 -9.56 -20.59
CA ALA A 19 13.10 -9.47 -21.50
C ALA A 19 13.47 -9.67 -22.97
N GLY A 20 12.50 -10.14 -23.76
CA GLY A 20 12.52 -10.23 -25.21
C GLY A 20 11.96 -11.54 -25.75
N THR A 21 12.12 -12.65 -25.01
CA THR A 21 11.72 -13.98 -25.47
C THR A 21 10.21 -14.15 -25.42
N LEU A 22 9.56 -13.80 -24.30
CA LEU A 22 8.11 -13.93 -24.15
C LEU A 22 7.39 -12.94 -25.05
N THR A 23 7.89 -11.72 -25.17
CA THR A 23 7.40 -10.72 -26.13
C THR A 23 7.42 -11.28 -27.55
N GLY A 24 8.50 -11.94 -27.96
CA GLY A 24 8.60 -12.58 -29.26
C GLY A 24 7.59 -13.72 -29.45
N LEU A 25 7.36 -14.53 -28.42
CA LEU A 25 6.34 -15.60 -28.45
C LEU A 25 4.93 -15.03 -28.56
N ILE A 26 4.61 -13.99 -27.79
CA ILE A 26 3.29 -13.33 -27.76
C ILE A 26 2.99 -12.71 -29.13
N LYS A 27 3.93 -11.95 -29.71
CA LYS A 27 3.74 -11.34 -31.04
C LYS A 27 3.42 -12.36 -32.13
N ARG A 28 3.94 -13.60 -32.03
CA ARG A 28 3.65 -14.68 -32.98
C ARG A 28 2.33 -15.40 -32.69
N ALA A 29 2.02 -15.62 -31.42
CA ALA A 29 0.85 -16.41 -31.02
C ALA A 29 -0.44 -15.59 -30.93
N LEU A 30 -0.33 -14.29 -30.62
CA LEU A 30 -1.44 -13.40 -30.28
C LEU A 30 -1.34 -12.07 -31.07
N PRO A 31 -1.63 -12.08 -32.38
CA PRO A 31 -1.63 -10.86 -33.18
C PRO A 31 -2.65 -9.86 -32.64
N GLY A 32 -2.22 -8.61 -32.46
CA GLY A 32 -3.06 -7.53 -31.89
C GLY A 32 -2.83 -7.26 -30.41
N VAL A 33 -2.12 -8.13 -29.68
CA VAL A 33 -1.69 -7.85 -28.30
C VAL A 33 -0.49 -6.92 -28.33
N GLU A 34 -0.60 -5.74 -27.72
CA GLU A 34 0.53 -4.82 -27.57
C GLU A 34 1.54 -5.37 -26.56
N THR A 35 2.83 -5.16 -26.80
CA THR A 35 3.88 -5.73 -25.94
C THR A 35 5.02 -4.75 -25.68
N VAL A 36 5.47 -4.68 -24.44
CA VAL A 36 6.71 -3.98 -24.04
C VAL A 36 7.67 -4.99 -23.44
N ALA A 37 8.90 -5.05 -23.95
CA ALA A 37 10.00 -5.78 -23.34
C ALA A 37 10.82 -4.79 -22.50
N LEU A 38 10.63 -4.80 -21.18
CA LEU A 38 11.33 -3.91 -20.25
C LEU A 38 12.76 -4.44 -20.07
N LYS A 39 13.75 -3.83 -20.72
CA LYS A 39 15.16 -4.25 -20.70
C LYS A 39 16.01 -3.31 -19.85
N THR A 40 15.72 -2.01 -19.93
CA THR A 40 16.46 -0.97 -19.20
C THR A 40 15.48 0.01 -18.56
N PRO A 41 15.95 0.88 -17.62
CA PRO A 41 15.11 1.89 -17.01
C PRO A 41 14.46 2.87 -18.01
N GLU A 42 15.07 3.11 -19.16
CA GLU A 42 14.52 3.95 -20.24
C GLU A 42 13.21 3.38 -20.81
N ASP A 43 12.99 2.07 -20.70
CA ASP A 43 11.75 1.42 -21.15
C ASP A 43 10.56 1.66 -20.19
N LEU A 44 10.78 2.25 -19.01
CA LEU A 44 9.72 2.51 -18.02
C LEU A 44 8.66 3.48 -18.53
N GLU A 45 9.03 4.43 -19.38
CA GLU A 45 8.08 5.36 -19.99
C GLU A 45 7.11 4.61 -20.92
N ALA A 46 7.65 3.76 -21.80
CA ALA A 46 6.83 2.93 -22.68
C ALA A 46 5.93 1.95 -21.92
N ALA A 47 6.43 1.39 -20.80
CA ALA A 47 5.63 0.54 -19.91
C ALA A 47 4.47 1.32 -19.26
N ARG A 48 4.71 2.54 -18.77
CA ARG A 48 3.68 3.41 -18.19
C ARG A 48 2.62 3.79 -19.21
N ASP A 49 3.02 4.14 -20.42
CA ASP A 49 2.11 4.47 -21.51
C ASP A 49 1.22 3.29 -21.91
N LEU A 50 1.79 2.08 -21.94
CA LEU A 50 1.02 0.85 -22.20
C LEU A 50 -0.03 0.62 -21.09
N VAL A 51 0.34 0.81 -19.82
CA VAL A 51 -0.58 0.72 -18.69
C VAL A 51 -1.67 1.79 -18.79
N ALA A 52 -1.35 3.01 -19.21
CA ALA A 52 -2.34 4.07 -19.36
C ALA A 52 -3.39 3.75 -20.44
N ARG A 53 -3.01 3.04 -21.52
CA ARG A 53 -3.93 2.65 -22.60
C ARG A 53 -4.79 1.42 -22.30
N HIS A 54 -4.23 0.43 -21.60
CA HIS A 54 -4.85 -0.89 -21.43
C HIS A 54 -5.23 -1.23 -19.98
N GLY A 55 -4.59 -0.57 -19.02
CA GLY A 55 -4.88 -0.75 -17.61
C GLY A 55 -6.23 -0.16 -17.26
N THR A 56 -6.94 -0.86 -16.38
CA THR A 56 -8.02 -0.26 -15.61
C THR A 56 -7.45 0.09 -14.24
N ALA A 57 -7.90 1.20 -13.65
CA ALA A 57 -7.61 1.47 -12.25
C ALA A 57 -8.16 0.28 -11.44
N SER A 58 -7.26 -0.50 -10.85
CA SER A 58 -7.67 -1.58 -9.98
C SER A 58 -8.05 -0.98 -8.65
N PRO A 59 -9.28 -1.24 -8.14
CA PRO A 59 -9.64 -0.94 -6.77
C PRO A 59 -9.02 -1.95 -5.80
N LEU A 60 -8.02 -2.75 -6.23
CA LEU A 60 -7.10 -3.42 -5.31
C LEU A 60 -6.35 -2.34 -4.55
N ASP A 61 -7.06 -1.87 -3.55
CA ASP A 61 -6.61 -1.00 -2.52
C ASP A 61 -5.33 -1.62 -1.97
N THR A 62 -4.24 -0.87 -2.06
CA THR A 62 -3.00 -1.24 -1.37
C THR A 62 -3.17 -1.09 0.15
N SER A 63 -4.38 -0.80 0.62
CA SER A 63 -4.73 -0.89 2.02
C SER A 63 -4.54 -2.32 2.52
N PRO A 64 -3.61 -2.51 3.48
CA PRO A 64 -3.44 -3.81 4.10
C PRO A 64 -4.72 -4.17 4.85
N THR A 65 -5.02 -5.47 5.01
CA THR A 65 -6.19 -5.95 5.77
C THR A 65 -6.34 -5.30 7.16
N TRP A 66 -5.23 -4.83 7.73
CA TRP A 66 -5.19 -3.98 8.92
C TRP A 66 -3.88 -3.16 8.89
N ARG A 67 -3.89 -1.97 9.49
CA ARG A 67 -2.71 -1.11 9.72
C ARG A 67 -2.36 -1.10 11.22
N MET A 68 -1.11 -0.86 11.55
CA MET A 68 -0.69 -0.58 12.94
C MET A 68 -0.02 0.79 13.00
N LEU A 69 -0.37 1.57 14.01
CA LEU A 69 0.45 2.69 14.43
C LEU A 69 1.44 2.18 15.49
N VAL A 70 2.68 2.63 15.37
CA VAL A 70 3.78 2.22 16.24
C VAL A 70 4.37 3.43 16.94
N ALA A 71 4.97 3.22 18.12
CA ALA A 71 5.63 4.29 18.85
C ALA A 71 6.84 4.81 18.04
N PRO A 72 6.94 6.12 17.78
CA PRO A 72 8.03 6.68 17.01
C PRO A 72 9.35 6.72 17.79
N ALA A 73 9.27 6.69 19.12
CA ALA A 73 10.40 6.75 20.03
C ALA A 73 10.12 6.02 21.35
N LYS A 74 11.15 5.90 22.20
CA LYS A 74 11.00 5.41 23.57
C LYS A 74 10.38 6.50 24.43
N GLY A 75 9.33 6.19 25.18
CA GLY A 75 8.65 7.16 26.04
C GLY A 75 7.49 6.57 26.81
N THR A 76 6.61 7.44 27.29
CA THR A 76 5.30 7.08 27.86
C THR A 76 4.22 7.47 26.88
N PHE A 77 3.29 6.56 26.58
CA PHE A 77 2.21 6.82 25.65
C PHE A 77 1.02 7.45 26.38
N GLU A 78 0.55 8.59 25.89
CA GLU A 78 -0.71 9.22 26.28
C GLU A 78 -1.72 9.03 25.15
N ARG A 79 -2.82 8.35 25.47
CA ARG A 79 -3.85 7.96 24.52
C ARG A 79 -4.76 9.15 24.21
N GLY A 80 -5.15 9.30 22.94
CA GLY A 80 -6.23 10.20 22.55
C GLY A 80 -7.60 9.75 23.08
N ALA A 81 -8.60 10.61 22.94
CA ALA A 81 -9.96 10.36 23.46
C ALA A 81 -10.78 9.35 22.63
N ALA A 82 -10.28 8.91 21.48
CA ALA A 82 -11.00 8.00 20.59
C ALA A 82 -11.01 6.57 21.15
N ASP A 83 -12.20 5.98 21.26
CA ASP A 83 -12.39 4.59 21.70
C ASP A 83 -12.35 3.59 20.53
N GLU A 84 -12.33 2.31 20.86
CA GLU A 84 -12.45 1.23 19.86
C GLU A 84 -13.75 1.39 19.05
N GLY A 85 -13.65 1.18 17.75
CA GLY A 85 -14.73 1.43 16.79
C GLY A 85 -14.84 2.88 16.31
N ALA A 86 -14.10 3.84 16.88
CA ALA A 86 -14.08 5.21 16.38
C ALA A 86 -13.40 5.31 15.02
N MET A 87 -13.92 6.19 14.17
CA MET A 87 -13.35 6.50 12.86
C MET A 87 -12.37 7.67 12.96
N LEU A 88 -11.16 7.48 12.44
CA LEU A 88 -10.12 8.51 12.38
C LEU A 88 -9.96 9.00 10.95
N SER A 89 -9.88 10.32 10.78
CA SER A 89 -9.53 10.96 9.52
C SER A 89 -8.04 10.81 9.22
N ALA A 90 -7.66 10.93 7.94
CA ALA A 90 -6.24 11.00 7.57
C ALA A 90 -5.54 12.20 8.23
N GLY A 91 -4.42 11.93 8.89
CA GLY A 91 -3.65 12.90 9.67
C GLY A 91 -4.18 13.14 11.10
N GLU A 92 -5.30 12.52 11.49
CA GLU A 92 -5.88 12.72 12.81
C GLU A 92 -4.94 12.20 13.92
N GLN A 93 -4.87 12.95 15.02
CA GLN A 93 -4.05 12.61 16.17
C GLN A 93 -4.69 11.46 16.96
N VAL A 94 -3.90 10.42 17.19
CA VAL A 94 -4.31 9.23 17.94
C VAL A 94 -3.77 9.24 19.37
N GLY A 95 -2.64 9.90 19.59
CA GLY A 95 -2.04 10.07 20.91
C GLY A 95 -0.71 10.79 20.85
N VAL A 96 0.04 10.74 21.94
CA VAL A 96 1.36 11.35 22.09
C VAL A 96 2.28 10.37 22.79
N VAL A 97 3.54 10.27 22.33
CA VAL A 97 4.60 9.64 23.12
C VAL A 97 5.44 10.73 23.76
N ARG A 98 5.37 10.85 25.09
CA ARG A 98 6.22 11.75 25.87
C ARG A 98 7.59 11.11 26.09
N THR A 99 8.64 11.75 25.59
CA THR A 99 10.03 11.36 25.85
C THR A 99 10.63 12.23 26.96
N LEU A 100 11.86 11.96 27.35
CA LEU A 100 12.59 12.82 28.30
C LEU A 100 12.94 14.20 27.73
N ARG A 101 12.87 14.38 26.40
CA ARG A 101 13.31 15.61 25.72
C ARG A 101 12.16 16.38 25.11
N ASP A 102 11.17 15.68 24.58
CA ASP A 102 10.10 16.24 23.77
C ASP A 102 8.86 15.33 23.74
N GLU A 103 7.80 15.82 23.12
CA GLU A 103 6.56 15.09 22.86
C GLU A 103 6.46 14.78 21.37
N GLN A 104 6.13 13.53 21.04
CA GLN A 104 5.97 13.09 19.66
C GLN A 104 4.52 12.68 19.39
N VAL A 105 3.87 13.41 18.48
CA VAL A 105 2.50 13.12 18.06
C VAL A 105 2.44 11.82 17.28
N VAL A 106 1.56 10.92 17.68
CA VAL A 106 1.18 9.73 16.92
C VAL A 106 -0.10 10.06 16.16
N SER A 107 -0.03 10.07 14.83
CA SER A 107 -1.16 10.36 13.95
C SER A 107 -1.49 9.17 13.06
N ALA A 108 -2.72 9.10 12.54
CA ALA A 108 -3.16 8.09 11.57
C ALA A 108 -2.92 8.62 10.15
N PRO A 109 -1.83 8.28 9.44
CA PRO A 109 -1.45 8.96 8.20
C PRO A 109 -2.49 8.83 7.07
N HIS A 110 -3.28 7.76 7.14
CA HIS A 110 -4.30 7.43 6.15
C HIS A 110 -5.71 7.28 6.76
N GLY A 111 -5.88 7.62 8.04
CA GLY A 111 -7.12 7.38 8.76
C GLY A 111 -7.41 5.89 8.95
N GLY A 112 -8.64 5.60 9.37
CA GLY A 112 -9.17 4.26 9.58
C GLY A 112 -9.98 4.11 10.87
N THR A 113 -10.62 2.95 11.04
CA THR A 113 -11.37 2.62 12.25
C THR A 113 -10.45 2.00 13.29
N ILE A 114 -10.50 2.45 14.54
CA ILE A 114 -9.79 1.81 15.65
C ILE A 114 -10.38 0.41 15.88
N ILE A 115 -9.55 -0.64 15.77
CA ILE A 115 -9.97 -2.01 16.08
C ILE A 115 -9.72 -2.32 17.55
N GLU A 116 -8.47 -2.14 17.99
CA GLU A 116 -8.07 -2.40 19.37
C GLU A 116 -6.86 -1.57 19.75
N TRP A 117 -6.79 -1.19 21.03
CA TRP A 117 -5.60 -0.62 21.64
C TRP A 117 -4.67 -1.73 22.13
N LEU A 118 -3.38 -1.64 21.80
CA LEU A 118 -2.36 -2.63 22.17
C LEU A 118 -1.51 -2.20 23.37
N VAL A 119 -1.75 -1.00 23.87
CA VAL A 119 -1.16 -0.39 25.05
C VAL A 119 -2.23 0.41 25.81
N GLU A 120 -2.05 0.58 27.11
CA GLU A 120 -2.90 1.42 27.94
C GLU A 120 -2.37 2.86 28.00
N ASP A 121 -3.23 3.78 28.46
CA ASP A 121 -2.82 5.16 28.73
C ASP A 121 -1.80 5.20 29.89
N GLY A 122 -0.67 5.86 29.67
CA GLY A 122 0.44 5.93 30.62
C GLY A 122 1.46 4.77 30.50
N ASP A 123 1.30 3.86 29.55
CA ASP A 123 2.24 2.75 29.38
C ASP A 123 3.62 3.21 28.84
N PRO A 124 4.72 2.62 29.32
CA PRO A 124 6.02 2.80 28.70
C PRO A 124 6.11 2.04 27.37
N VAL A 125 6.63 2.71 26.34
CA VAL A 125 6.72 2.18 24.98
C VAL A 125 8.14 2.27 24.41
N ALA A 126 8.49 1.33 23.53
CA ALA A 126 9.75 1.29 22.79
C ALA A 126 9.56 1.69 21.30
N PRO A 127 10.60 2.17 20.60
CA PRO A 127 10.49 2.50 19.18
C PRO A 127 10.02 1.30 18.35
N GLY A 128 9.03 1.50 17.50
CA GLY A 128 8.43 0.44 16.69
C GLY A 128 7.43 -0.45 17.43
N GLN A 129 7.21 -0.23 18.74
CA GLN A 129 6.20 -0.97 19.50
C GLN A 129 4.79 -0.63 18.97
N PRO A 130 3.96 -1.62 18.62
CA PRO A 130 2.57 -1.40 18.23
C PRO A 130 1.77 -0.71 19.34
N LEU A 131 1.01 0.32 18.99
CA LEU A 131 0.17 1.10 19.90
C LEU A 131 -1.32 0.83 19.68
N VAL A 132 -1.76 0.80 18.42
CA VAL A 132 -3.15 0.61 18.03
C VAL A 132 -3.24 -0.08 16.68
N ARG A 133 -4.25 -0.94 16.51
CA ARG A 133 -4.59 -1.54 15.22
C ARG A 133 -5.74 -0.78 14.58
N LEU A 134 -5.59 -0.39 13.32
CA LEU A 134 -6.61 0.30 12.53
C LEU A 134 -7.10 -0.60 11.38
N HIS A 135 -8.41 -0.61 11.15
CA HIS A 135 -8.97 -1.07 9.88
C HIS A 135 -8.89 0.10 8.88
N PRO A 136 -8.31 -0.07 7.68
CA PRO A 136 -8.33 0.99 6.68
C PRO A 136 -9.76 1.32 6.26
N GLU A 137 -10.04 2.60 6.03
CA GLU A 137 -11.14 2.96 5.12
C GLU A 137 -10.65 2.75 3.68
N ALA A 138 -11.50 2.15 2.84
CA ALA A 138 -11.21 2.01 1.43
C ALA A 138 -11.06 3.41 0.83
N VAL A 139 -9.86 3.73 0.33
CA VAL A 139 -9.63 5.01 -0.35
C VAL A 139 -10.19 4.85 -1.76
N HIS A 140 -11.40 5.37 -2.00
CA HIS A 140 -12.04 5.39 -3.32
C HIS A 140 -11.41 6.42 -4.26
#